data_AF-A0A151R3E2-F1
#
_entry.id   AF-A0A151R3E2-F1
#
_cell.length_a   1.000
_cell.length_b   1.000
_cell.length_c   1.000
_cell.angle_alpha   90.00
_cell.angle_beta   90.00
_cell.angle_gamma   90.00
#
_symmetry.space_group_name_H-M   'P 1'
#
loop_
_entity.id
_entity.type
_entity.pdbx_description
1 polymer ?
#
loop_
_entity_poly.entity_id
_entity_poly.type
_entity_poly.pdbx_seq_one_letter_code
_entity_poly.pdbx_strand_id
1 'polypeptide(L)'
;MAYSYPKLFFLLFAIFLSHTCAVNSSNASTTLHTNLSSLRSFCTSTPYPEVCFNSLKLSITINISPNILNYLLQSLQVAISETTKLSNLFHNVGHTNIIEKQRGAVQDCSELHQSTLISLKRSLSGIRSTNSKNIVDARAYLSAALTNKNTCLEGLDSASGTMKPTLVKSVINTYKHVSNSLSMISKPGKGSTKGQKNQPLMGDSKWLSRSDQGLLQDSDGEGYDPNEVIIVAADGTGNFTTITDAINFAPNNSMVRTVIYVKEGIYEENVEIPSFKTNIVMLGDGSDITVITGNRSVGDGWTTFRSATLAVSGDGFLARDIAFVNSAGPEKHQAVALRVNADLTAFYRCAIYGYQDTLYVHSFRQFYRECDIYGTIDFIFGNAAVILQECNIISRKPMPGQFTVITAQSRDSPDEDTGISIQNCSIIATVDLYSNSSSFKSYLGRPWRVYSRTVYLESYIDDFIDPRGWTKWSNEQGLDTLYYGEFDNYGPGSSTDNRVEWFGYHLMDYDDAYNFTVSEFINGDGWLGTTSFPYDDGI
;
A
#
# COMPACT_ATOMS: atom_id res chain seq x y z
N MET A 1 -1.80 -84.27 62.00
CA MET A 1 -3.03 -84.95 62.46
C MET A 1 -4.18 -84.01 62.12
N ALA A 2 -4.82 -84.23 60.96
CA ALA A 2 -6.14 -84.88 60.84
C ALA A 2 -7.25 -83.86 61.17
N TYR A 3 -8.30 -83.56 60.38
CA TYR A 3 -9.08 -84.25 59.34
C TYR A 3 -9.64 -83.17 58.37
N SER A 4 -9.70 -83.33 57.03
CA SER A 4 -10.68 -84.11 56.22
C SER A 4 -12.12 -83.57 56.37
N TYR A 5 -12.97 -83.29 55.37
CA TYR A 5 -13.14 -83.60 53.93
C TYR A 5 -14.48 -82.88 53.50
N PRO A 6 -15.20 -83.16 52.38
CA PRO A 6 -14.85 -82.95 50.96
C PRO A 6 -16.04 -82.48 50.05
N LYS A 7 -15.78 -82.31 48.73
CA LYS A 7 -16.66 -82.65 47.55
C LYS A 7 -18.01 -81.88 47.41
N LEU A 8 -18.63 -81.65 46.25
CA LEU A 8 -18.54 -82.14 44.87
C LEU A 8 -19.32 -81.14 43.96
N PHE A 9 -18.80 -80.84 42.77
CA PHE A 9 -19.46 -80.59 41.48
C PHE A 9 -20.95 -80.18 41.40
N PHE A 10 -21.27 -79.13 40.64
CA PHE A 10 -22.22 -79.21 39.51
C PHE A 10 -22.07 -78.03 38.51
N LEU A 11 -22.43 -78.34 37.27
CA LEU A 11 -22.19 -77.71 35.97
C LEU A 11 -22.93 -76.38 35.67
N LEU A 12 -22.29 -75.57 34.81
CA LEU A 12 -22.80 -74.80 33.64
C LEU A 12 -24.05 -73.90 33.79
N PHE A 13 -23.96 -72.62 33.42
CA PHE A 13 -24.05 -72.08 32.05
C PHE A 13 -23.97 -70.53 32.06
N ALA A 14 -23.58 -69.97 30.91
CA ALA A 14 -23.91 -68.64 30.38
C ALA A 14 -22.81 -67.54 30.32
N ILE A 15 -22.23 -67.46 29.11
CA ILE A 15 -22.07 -66.26 28.27
C ILE A 15 -21.20 -65.12 28.82
N PHE A 16 -19.98 -64.99 28.28
CA PHE A 16 -19.38 -63.69 27.89
C PHE A 16 -18.11 -63.95 27.08
N LEU A 17 -18.16 -63.86 25.75
CA LEU A 17 -17.01 -63.50 24.90
C LEU A 17 -17.43 -63.53 23.42
N SER A 18 -17.82 -62.37 22.89
CA SER A 18 -17.50 -61.90 21.53
C SER A 18 -18.35 -60.67 21.17
N HIS A 19 -17.89 -59.47 21.53
CA HIS A 19 -18.22 -58.27 20.76
C HIS A 19 -17.02 -57.32 20.73
N THR A 20 -16.22 -57.51 19.68
CA THR A 20 -15.81 -56.44 18.76
C THR A 20 -15.33 -55.13 19.37
N CYS A 21 -14.00 -54.95 19.35
CA CYS A 21 -13.36 -53.64 19.15
C CYS A 21 -13.86 -53.02 17.83
N ALA A 22 -14.97 -52.29 17.87
CA ALA A 22 -15.49 -51.58 16.70
C ALA A 22 -16.37 -50.38 17.13
N VAL A 23 -15.97 -49.61 18.15
CA VAL A 23 -16.64 -48.35 18.49
C VAL A 23 -15.58 -47.35 18.97
N ASN A 24 -14.90 -46.73 17.99
CA ASN A 24 -14.23 -45.43 18.15
C ASN A 24 -13.78 -44.83 16.80
N SER A 25 -13.86 -45.57 15.69
CA SER A 25 -13.54 -45.05 14.35
C SER A 25 -14.69 -44.28 13.67
N SER A 26 -15.96 -44.58 14.01
CA SER A 26 -17.14 -43.96 13.38
C SER A 26 -17.38 -42.51 13.82
N ASN A 27 -17.05 -42.15 15.06
CA ASN A 27 -17.19 -40.78 15.56
C ASN A 27 -16.08 -39.85 15.06
N ALA A 28 -14.87 -40.37 14.83
CA ALA A 28 -13.75 -39.59 14.28
C ALA A 28 -13.93 -39.32 12.77
N SER A 29 -14.48 -40.29 12.02
CA SER A 29 -14.74 -40.11 10.59
C SER A 29 -15.90 -39.13 10.32
N THR A 30 -16.94 -39.14 11.16
CA THR A 30 -18.07 -38.21 11.06
C THR A 30 -17.67 -36.78 11.42
N THR A 31 -16.89 -36.55 12.49
CA THR A 31 -16.38 -35.22 12.85
C THR A 31 -15.40 -34.65 11.83
N LEU A 32 -14.53 -35.49 11.26
CA LEU A 32 -13.66 -35.08 10.15
C LEU A 32 -14.48 -34.65 8.92
N HIS A 33 -15.53 -35.41 8.59
CA HIS A 33 -16.38 -35.12 7.44
C HIS A 33 -17.20 -33.82 7.62
N THR A 34 -17.68 -33.53 8.83
CA THR A 34 -18.37 -32.26 9.15
C THR A 34 -17.42 -31.07 9.19
N ASN A 35 -16.19 -31.25 9.65
CA ASN A 35 -15.17 -30.20 9.61
C ASN A 35 -14.73 -29.87 8.17
N LEU A 36 -14.61 -30.89 7.30
CA LEU A 36 -14.28 -30.70 5.90
C LEU A 36 -15.41 -30.02 5.11
N SER A 37 -16.68 -30.34 5.39
CA SER A 37 -17.81 -29.64 4.76
C SER A 37 -17.91 -28.18 5.22
N SER A 38 -17.70 -27.92 6.52
CA SER A 38 -17.66 -26.56 7.09
C SER A 38 -16.53 -25.73 6.48
N LEU A 39 -15.34 -26.32 6.33
CA LEU A 39 -14.22 -25.66 5.65
C LEU A 39 -14.54 -25.35 4.19
N ARG A 40 -15.15 -26.29 3.46
CA ARG A 40 -15.52 -26.07 2.07
C ARG A 40 -16.50 -24.91 1.96
N SER A 41 -17.49 -24.85 2.84
CA SER A 41 -18.43 -23.73 2.95
C SER A 41 -17.73 -22.41 3.30
N PHE A 42 -16.74 -22.42 4.19
CA PHE A 42 -15.96 -21.22 4.52
C PHE A 42 -15.15 -20.70 3.32
N CYS A 43 -14.54 -21.59 2.54
CA CYS A 43 -13.69 -21.20 1.42
C CYS A 43 -14.45 -20.68 0.19
N THR A 44 -15.76 -20.91 0.06
CA THR A 44 -16.54 -20.45 -1.11
C THR A 44 -16.59 -18.93 -1.25
N SER A 45 -16.48 -18.19 -0.16
CA SER A 45 -16.45 -16.72 -0.16
C SER A 45 -15.07 -16.12 -0.44
N THR A 46 -14.03 -16.95 -0.58
CA THR A 46 -12.67 -16.48 -0.87
C THR A 46 -12.46 -16.30 -2.38
N PRO A 47 -11.55 -15.40 -2.82
CA PRO A 47 -11.25 -15.20 -4.23
C PRO A 47 -10.76 -16.47 -4.95
N TYR A 48 -10.10 -17.38 -4.23
CA TYR A 48 -9.61 -18.65 -4.76
C TYR A 48 -10.04 -19.84 -3.89
N PRO A 49 -11.30 -20.32 -4.00
CA PRO A 49 -11.88 -21.32 -3.10
C PRO A 49 -11.11 -22.64 -3.05
N GLU A 50 -10.67 -23.15 -4.19
CA GLU A 50 -9.92 -24.40 -4.27
C GLU A 50 -8.53 -24.29 -3.61
N VAL A 51 -7.88 -23.13 -3.76
CA VAL A 51 -6.58 -22.86 -3.11
C VAL A 51 -6.78 -22.76 -1.60
N CYS A 52 -7.83 -22.08 -1.14
CA CYS A 52 -8.21 -22.00 0.27
C CYS A 52 -8.44 -23.41 0.86
N PHE A 53 -9.29 -24.20 0.23
CA PHE A 53 -9.66 -25.53 0.71
C PHE A 53 -8.44 -26.45 0.77
N ASN A 54 -7.60 -26.47 -0.27
CA ASN A 54 -6.40 -27.30 -0.32
C ASN A 54 -5.33 -26.88 0.69
N SER A 55 -5.24 -25.59 1.03
CA SER A 55 -4.31 -25.07 2.03
C SER A 55 -4.73 -25.45 3.45
N LEU A 56 -6.04 -25.38 3.74
CA LEU A 56 -6.57 -25.55 5.09
C LEU A 56 -6.97 -27.01 5.41
N LYS A 57 -7.20 -27.88 4.42
CA LYS A 57 -7.59 -29.27 4.68
C LYS A 57 -6.56 -30.05 5.50
N LEU A 58 -5.27 -29.72 5.39
CA LEU A 58 -4.18 -30.40 6.10
C LEU A 58 -4.13 -30.03 7.59
N SER A 59 -4.64 -28.87 7.99
CA SER A 59 -4.66 -28.44 9.40
C SER A 59 -5.85 -29.02 10.16
N ILE A 60 -6.94 -29.38 9.47
CA ILE A 60 -8.14 -29.97 10.07
C ILE A 60 -7.91 -31.40 10.58
N THR A 61 -6.89 -32.09 10.07
CA THR A 61 -6.49 -33.43 10.53
C THR A 61 -5.99 -33.43 12.00
N ILE A 62 -5.75 -32.25 12.59
CA ILE A 62 -5.19 -32.06 13.95
C ILE A 62 -6.27 -31.68 14.99
N ASN A 63 -7.57 -31.78 14.66
CA ASN A 63 -8.68 -31.56 15.60
C ASN A 63 -8.72 -30.14 16.24
N ILE A 64 -8.37 -29.11 15.47
CA ILE A 64 -8.49 -27.70 15.87
C ILE A 64 -9.96 -27.28 15.75
N SER A 65 -10.50 -26.61 16.76
CA SER A 65 -11.86 -26.08 16.70
C SER A 65 -12.01 -25.09 15.52
N PRO A 66 -13.08 -25.22 14.71
CA PRO A 66 -13.31 -24.34 13.56
C PRO A 66 -13.63 -22.92 14.06
N ASN A 67 -12.62 -22.04 14.00
CA ASN A 67 -12.74 -20.61 14.29
C ASN A 67 -12.10 -19.84 13.11
N ILE A 68 -12.76 -18.77 12.66
CA ILE A 68 -12.30 -17.88 11.58
C ILE A 68 -10.87 -17.41 11.83
N LEU A 69 -10.52 -17.07 13.09
CA LEU A 69 -9.17 -16.64 13.44
C LEU A 69 -8.13 -17.75 13.19
N ASN A 70 -8.48 -19.01 13.49
CA ASN A 70 -7.59 -20.16 13.24
C ASN A 70 -7.41 -20.39 11.73
N TYR A 71 -8.46 -20.24 10.94
CA TYR A 71 -8.36 -20.34 9.47
C TYR A 71 -7.51 -19.22 8.88
N LEU A 72 -7.68 -17.98 9.35
CA LEU A 72 -6.85 -16.85 8.93
C LEU A 72 -5.37 -17.05 9.27
N LEU A 73 -5.06 -17.43 10.52
CA LEU A 73 -3.68 -17.71 10.95
C LEU A 73 -3.05 -18.83 10.12
N GLN A 74 -3.81 -19.89 9.84
CA GLN A 74 -3.32 -21.00 9.02
C GLN A 74 -3.13 -20.60 7.55
N SER A 75 -4.06 -19.82 7.00
CA SER A 75 -3.97 -19.30 5.63
C SER A 75 -2.71 -18.44 5.46
N LEU A 76 -2.44 -17.55 6.42
CA LEU A 76 -1.23 -16.73 6.46
C LEU A 76 0.05 -17.56 6.58
N GLN A 77 0.06 -18.61 7.41
CA GLN A 77 1.21 -19.51 7.49
C GLN A 77 1.50 -20.21 6.16
N VAL A 78 0.45 -20.65 5.45
CA VAL A 78 0.61 -21.24 4.11
C VAL A 78 1.10 -20.18 3.12
N ALA A 79 0.55 -18.96 3.14
CA ALA A 79 1.00 -17.87 2.30
C ALA A 79 2.49 -17.54 2.52
N ILE A 80 2.96 -17.48 3.78
CA ILE A 80 4.37 -17.30 4.13
C ILE A 80 5.23 -18.45 3.60
N SER A 81 4.76 -19.70 3.75
CA SER A 81 5.46 -20.89 3.26
C SER A 81 5.64 -20.86 1.74
N GLU A 82 4.57 -20.62 0.98
CA GLU A 82 4.62 -20.53 -0.48
C GLU A 82 5.43 -19.33 -0.97
N THR A 83 5.36 -18.19 -0.27
CA THR A 83 6.20 -17.00 -0.54
C THR A 83 7.67 -17.31 -0.31
N THR A 84 8.01 -18.04 0.75
CA THR A 84 9.38 -18.46 1.04
C THR A 84 9.92 -19.42 -0.02
N LYS A 85 9.09 -20.35 -0.52
CA LYS A 85 9.47 -21.23 -1.64
C LYS A 85 9.76 -20.44 -2.92
N LEU A 86 8.93 -19.43 -3.21
CA LEU A 86 9.12 -18.55 -4.37
C LEU A 86 10.42 -17.73 -4.27
N SER A 87 10.87 -17.37 -3.07
CA SER A 87 12.17 -16.69 -2.89
C SER A 87 13.34 -17.50 -3.47
N ASN A 88 13.31 -18.83 -3.33
CA ASN A 88 14.34 -19.70 -3.90
C ASN A 88 14.35 -19.62 -5.44
N LEU A 89 13.18 -19.47 -6.06
CA LEU A 89 13.11 -19.27 -7.51
C LEU A 89 13.76 -17.93 -7.90
N PHE A 90 13.44 -16.83 -7.20
CA PHE A 90 14.07 -15.53 -7.47
C PHE A 90 15.60 -15.55 -7.29
N HIS A 91 16.12 -16.22 -6.25
CA HIS A 91 17.56 -16.39 -6.08
C HIS A 91 18.20 -17.17 -7.26
N ASN A 92 17.52 -18.20 -7.76
CA ASN A 92 18.01 -19.00 -8.88
C ASN A 92 17.84 -18.29 -10.23
N VAL A 93 16.91 -17.35 -10.35
CA VAL A 93 16.65 -16.58 -11.59
C VAL A 93 17.86 -15.74 -11.99
N GLY A 94 18.72 -15.32 -11.06
CA GLY A 94 19.99 -14.65 -11.33
C GLY A 94 20.97 -15.44 -12.21
N HIS A 95 20.67 -16.72 -12.49
CA HIS A 95 21.42 -17.60 -13.40
C HIS A 95 20.62 -18.04 -14.64
N THR A 96 19.48 -17.41 -14.96
CA THR A 96 18.51 -17.94 -15.96
C THR A 96 18.23 -17.03 -17.17
N ASN A 97 17.75 -17.66 -18.25
CA ASN A 97 17.34 -17.08 -19.54
C ASN A 97 16.09 -16.15 -19.45
N ILE A 98 16.02 -15.21 -18.51
CA ILE A 98 15.11 -14.07 -18.60
C ILE A 98 15.87 -12.93 -19.26
N ILE A 99 15.33 -12.43 -20.36
CA ILE A 99 15.90 -11.29 -21.10
C ILE A 99 15.04 -10.08 -20.77
N GLU A 100 15.59 -9.20 -19.93
CA GLU A 100 14.95 -7.97 -19.50
C GLU A 100 15.03 -6.91 -20.60
N LYS A 101 13.88 -6.36 -21.01
CA LYS A 101 13.83 -5.20 -21.91
C LYS A 101 14.07 -3.90 -21.14
N GLN A 102 13.50 -3.80 -19.95
CA GLN A 102 13.72 -2.72 -19.00
C GLN A 102 14.67 -3.19 -17.91
N ARG A 103 15.68 -2.39 -17.60
CA ARG A 103 16.70 -2.66 -16.60
C ARG A 103 16.07 -2.82 -15.22
N GLY A 104 16.31 -3.96 -14.60
CA GLY A 104 15.98 -4.20 -13.19
C GLY A 104 14.58 -4.74 -12.95
N ALA A 105 13.86 -5.21 -13.98
CA ALA A 105 12.54 -5.86 -13.82
C ALA A 105 12.57 -7.10 -12.92
N VAL A 106 13.58 -7.95 -13.05
CA VAL A 106 13.79 -9.13 -12.17
C VAL A 106 14.21 -8.68 -10.78
N GLN A 107 15.03 -7.64 -10.68
CA GLN A 107 15.46 -7.07 -9.41
C GLN A 107 14.28 -6.48 -8.64
N ASP A 108 13.41 -5.73 -9.32
CA ASP A 108 12.14 -5.19 -8.78
C ASP A 108 11.30 -6.30 -8.21
N CYS A 109 11.06 -7.36 -8.99
CA CYS A 109 10.33 -8.53 -8.51
C CYS A 109 10.95 -9.14 -7.25
N SER A 110 12.28 -9.25 -7.18
CA SER A 110 12.95 -9.82 -6.02
C SER A 110 12.78 -8.96 -4.77
N GLU A 111 12.99 -7.65 -4.88
CA GLU A 111 12.85 -6.69 -3.78
C GLU A 111 11.41 -6.56 -3.30
N LEU A 112 10.46 -6.43 -4.23
CA LEU A 112 9.02 -6.40 -3.95
C LEU A 112 8.56 -7.70 -3.27
N HIS A 113 9.08 -8.85 -3.69
CA HIS A 113 8.79 -10.14 -3.06
C HIS A 113 9.38 -10.26 -1.65
N GLN A 114 10.59 -9.74 -1.41
CA GLN A 114 11.15 -9.66 -0.07
C GLN A 114 10.32 -8.77 0.85
N SER A 115 9.87 -7.61 0.35
CA SER A 115 8.94 -6.72 1.05
C SER A 115 7.63 -7.43 1.41
N THR A 116 7.04 -8.18 0.46
CA THR A 116 5.86 -9.02 0.72
C THR A 116 6.08 -10.02 1.86
N LEU A 117 7.23 -10.69 1.91
CA LEU A 117 7.53 -11.65 2.97
C LEU A 117 7.59 -10.98 4.36
N ILE A 118 8.11 -9.76 4.43
CA ILE A 118 8.11 -8.96 5.67
C ILE A 118 6.68 -8.59 6.06
N SER A 119 5.88 -8.06 5.12
CA SER A 119 4.46 -7.74 5.33
C SER A 119 3.66 -8.92 5.85
N LEU A 120 3.80 -10.10 5.24
CA LEU A 120 3.11 -11.32 5.68
C LEU A 120 3.48 -11.74 7.11
N LYS A 121 4.77 -11.66 7.47
CA LYS A 121 5.24 -11.98 8.83
C LYS A 121 4.71 -10.97 9.85
N ARG A 122 4.68 -9.67 9.50
CA ARG A 122 4.09 -8.62 10.34
C ARG A 122 2.59 -8.85 10.54
N SER A 123 1.83 -9.16 9.49
CA SER A 123 0.40 -9.51 9.58
C SER A 123 0.17 -10.71 10.52
N LEU A 124 0.96 -11.78 10.38
CA LEU A 124 0.84 -12.96 11.25
C LEU A 124 1.11 -12.62 12.71
N SER A 125 2.17 -11.84 12.99
CA SER A 125 2.50 -11.39 14.35
C SER A 125 1.39 -10.52 14.94
N GLY A 126 0.88 -9.57 14.15
CA GLY A 126 -0.20 -8.68 14.53
C GLY A 126 -1.47 -9.43 14.90
N ILE A 127 -1.93 -10.34 14.04
CA ILE A 127 -3.17 -11.10 14.26
C ILE A 127 -3.07 -12.02 15.50
N ARG A 128 -1.89 -12.60 15.78
CA ARG A 128 -1.67 -13.43 16.99
C ARG A 128 -1.82 -12.66 18.30
N SER A 129 -1.52 -11.36 18.29
CA SER A 129 -1.62 -10.51 19.49
C SER A 129 -3.05 -10.07 19.84
N THR A 130 -4.04 -10.37 18.99
CA THR A 130 -5.49 -10.11 19.20
C THR A 130 -5.90 -8.65 19.45
N ASN A 131 -5.05 -7.67 19.15
CA ASN A 131 -5.41 -6.24 19.19
C ASN A 131 -6.07 -5.81 17.86
N SER A 132 -7.20 -5.09 17.92
CA SER A 132 -7.92 -4.60 16.73
C SER A 132 -7.07 -3.68 15.84
N LYS A 133 -6.19 -2.85 16.43
CA LYS A 133 -5.23 -2.02 15.68
C LYS A 133 -4.34 -2.88 14.77
N ASN A 134 -3.93 -4.04 15.26
CA ASN A 134 -3.05 -4.96 14.55
C ASN A 134 -3.75 -5.72 13.41
N ILE A 135 -5.09 -5.71 13.35
CA ILE A 135 -5.88 -6.28 12.26
C ILE A 135 -5.95 -5.29 11.08
N VAL A 136 -6.15 -4.00 11.36
CA VAL A 136 -6.12 -2.93 10.34
C VAL A 136 -4.75 -2.88 9.67
N ASP A 137 -3.68 -2.91 10.46
CA ASP A 137 -2.31 -2.96 9.95
C ASP A 137 -2.08 -4.22 9.09
N ALA A 138 -2.62 -5.37 9.50
CA ALA A 138 -2.50 -6.61 8.72
C ALA A 138 -3.14 -6.47 7.33
N ARG A 139 -4.26 -5.76 7.20
CA ARG A 139 -4.88 -5.52 5.88
C ARG A 139 -4.04 -4.59 5.01
N ALA A 140 -3.51 -3.51 5.56
CA ALA A 140 -2.61 -2.61 4.84
C ALA A 140 -1.40 -3.38 4.29
N TYR A 141 -0.79 -4.23 5.13
CA TYR A 141 0.35 -5.07 4.75
C TYR A 141 0.02 -6.08 3.64
N LEU A 142 -1.13 -6.74 3.71
CA LEU A 142 -1.53 -7.71 2.68
C LEU A 142 -1.95 -7.02 1.36
N SER A 143 -2.56 -5.83 1.42
CA SER A 143 -2.88 -5.03 0.23
C SER A 143 -1.58 -4.57 -0.47
N ALA A 144 -0.60 -4.11 0.31
CA ALA A 144 0.73 -3.80 -0.21
C ALA A 144 1.42 -5.03 -0.86
N ALA A 145 1.28 -6.22 -0.27
CA ALA A 145 1.79 -7.45 -0.88
C ALA A 145 1.15 -7.75 -2.25
N LEU A 146 -0.17 -7.58 -2.39
CA LEU A 146 -0.83 -7.75 -3.69
C LEU A 146 -0.41 -6.68 -4.71
N THR A 147 -0.13 -5.47 -4.25
CA THR A 147 0.45 -4.40 -5.07
C THR A 147 1.84 -4.78 -5.57
N ASN A 148 2.72 -5.24 -4.68
CA ASN A 148 4.06 -5.74 -5.01
C ASN A 148 4.03 -6.82 -6.11
N LYS A 149 3.06 -7.74 -6.04
CA LYS A 149 2.82 -8.75 -7.09
C LYS A 149 2.46 -8.09 -8.43
N ASN A 150 1.54 -7.13 -8.43
CA ASN A 150 1.11 -6.45 -9.66
C ASN A 150 2.27 -5.72 -10.34
N THR A 151 3.03 -4.92 -9.57
CA THR A 151 4.21 -4.20 -10.08
C THR A 151 5.27 -5.15 -10.62
N CYS A 152 5.54 -6.26 -9.93
CA CYS A 152 6.45 -7.30 -10.43
C CYS A 152 5.99 -7.90 -11.76
N LEU A 153 4.70 -8.26 -11.87
CA LEU A 153 4.16 -8.84 -13.11
C LEU A 153 4.19 -7.86 -14.27
N GLU A 154 3.95 -6.57 -14.03
CA GLU A 154 4.05 -5.51 -15.04
C GLU A 154 5.48 -5.31 -15.53
N GLY A 155 6.46 -5.28 -14.63
CA GLY A 155 7.87 -5.23 -15.01
C GLY A 155 8.27 -6.42 -15.89
N LEU A 156 7.79 -7.63 -15.53
CA LEU A 156 8.04 -8.85 -16.31
C LEU A 156 7.26 -8.91 -17.63
N ASP A 157 6.23 -8.10 -17.84
CA ASP A 157 5.44 -8.12 -19.07
C ASP A 157 6.30 -7.75 -20.29
N SER A 158 7.21 -6.79 -20.12
CA SER A 158 8.17 -6.38 -21.15
C SER A 158 9.31 -7.38 -21.39
N ALA A 159 9.55 -8.29 -20.43
CA ALA A 159 10.64 -9.26 -20.50
C ALA A 159 10.33 -10.45 -21.44
N SER A 160 11.37 -11.20 -21.81
CA SER A 160 11.25 -12.40 -22.65
C SER A 160 12.13 -13.54 -22.13
N GLY A 161 12.12 -14.69 -22.83
CA GLY A 161 12.97 -15.84 -22.53
C GLY A 161 12.24 -17.03 -21.88
N THR A 162 12.92 -18.18 -21.82
CA THR A 162 12.28 -19.49 -21.56
C THR A 162 11.77 -19.64 -20.13
N MET A 163 12.29 -18.86 -19.19
CA MET A 163 11.91 -18.94 -17.77
C MET A 163 10.81 -17.98 -17.34
N LYS A 164 10.49 -16.96 -18.15
CA LYS A 164 9.41 -16.01 -17.86
C LYS A 164 8.06 -16.71 -17.58
N PRO A 165 7.57 -17.65 -18.41
CA PRO A 165 6.27 -18.29 -18.16
C PRO A 165 6.20 -19.03 -16.81
N THR A 166 7.28 -19.74 -16.46
CA THR A 166 7.37 -20.46 -15.19
C THR A 166 7.42 -19.51 -14.00
N LEU A 167 8.19 -18.43 -14.09
CA LEU A 167 8.26 -17.41 -13.04
C LEU A 167 6.91 -16.72 -12.84
N VAL A 168 6.30 -16.21 -13.91
CA VAL A 168 4.98 -15.56 -13.89
C VAL A 168 3.93 -16.48 -13.29
N LYS A 169 3.87 -17.74 -13.73
CA LYS A 169 2.93 -18.73 -13.19
C LYS A 169 3.17 -18.99 -11.69
N SER A 170 4.43 -19.03 -11.25
CA SER A 170 4.77 -19.26 -9.85
C SER A 170 4.36 -18.07 -8.98
N VAL A 171 4.68 -16.84 -9.41
CA VAL A 171 4.21 -15.60 -8.76
C VAL A 171 2.69 -15.60 -8.65
N ILE A 172 1.96 -15.79 -9.75
CA ILE A 172 0.49 -15.81 -9.74
C ILE A 172 -0.04 -16.84 -8.75
N ASN A 173 0.48 -18.08 -8.76
CA ASN A 173 -0.02 -19.13 -7.89
C ASN A 173 0.29 -18.88 -6.40
N THR A 174 1.48 -18.40 -6.07
CA THR A 174 1.86 -18.06 -4.69
C THR A 174 0.95 -16.96 -4.13
N TYR A 175 0.69 -15.90 -4.90
CA TYR A 175 -0.10 -14.77 -4.41
C TYR A 175 -1.61 -15.05 -4.30
N LYS A 176 -2.12 -16.17 -4.86
CA LYS A 176 -3.49 -16.63 -4.55
C LYS A 176 -3.68 -16.91 -3.06
N HIS A 177 -2.64 -17.40 -2.37
CA HIS A 177 -2.68 -17.62 -0.92
C HIS A 177 -2.73 -16.30 -0.15
N VAL A 178 -2.05 -15.27 -0.65
CA VAL A 178 -2.07 -13.91 -0.08
C VAL A 178 -3.47 -13.31 -0.23
N SER A 179 -4.07 -13.39 -1.42
CA SER A 179 -5.44 -12.90 -1.68
C SER A 179 -6.47 -13.59 -0.78
N ASN A 180 -6.41 -14.91 -0.63
CA ASN A 180 -7.29 -15.63 0.28
C ASN A 180 -7.06 -15.24 1.75
N SER A 181 -5.82 -14.96 2.15
CA SER A 181 -5.53 -14.49 3.51
C SER A 181 -6.13 -13.10 3.75
N LEU A 182 -6.04 -12.20 2.77
CA LEU A 182 -6.62 -10.86 2.82
C LEU A 182 -8.15 -10.91 2.94
N SER A 183 -8.82 -11.71 2.10
CA SER A 183 -10.28 -11.82 2.11
C SER A 183 -10.86 -12.40 3.41
N MET A 184 -10.05 -13.12 4.19
CA MET A 184 -10.45 -13.67 5.48
C MET A 184 -10.39 -12.65 6.62
N ILE A 185 -9.75 -11.49 6.43
CA ILE A 185 -9.71 -10.43 7.43
C ILE A 185 -11.04 -9.67 7.40
N SER A 186 -11.83 -9.76 8.48
CA SER A 186 -13.13 -9.07 8.61
C SER A 186 -13.00 -7.58 8.29
N LYS A 187 -13.78 -7.09 7.31
CA LYS A 187 -13.87 -5.65 7.01
C LYS A 187 -14.23 -4.88 8.30
N PRO A 188 -13.69 -3.67 8.52
CA PRO A 188 -14.10 -2.87 9.66
C PRO A 188 -15.61 -2.67 9.51
N GLY A 189 -16.38 -2.94 10.57
CA GLY A 189 -17.83 -2.86 10.47
C GLY A 189 -18.27 -1.45 10.10
N LYS A 190 -19.30 -1.30 9.25
CA LYS A 190 -20.08 -0.06 9.12
C LYS A 190 -20.78 0.18 10.47
N GLY A 191 -20.05 0.77 11.41
CA GLY A 191 -20.49 0.98 12.78
C GLY A 191 -21.00 2.41 12.94
N SER A 192 -22.32 2.56 12.98
CA SER A 192 -22.96 3.73 13.54
C SER A 192 -22.55 3.89 15.01
N THR A 193 -21.51 4.67 15.30
CA THR A 193 -21.31 5.25 16.62
C THR A 193 -21.49 6.75 16.51
N LYS A 194 -22.77 7.15 16.61
CA LYS A 194 -23.13 8.53 16.97
C LYS A 194 -22.41 8.91 18.26
N GLY A 195 -21.60 9.97 18.19
CA GLY A 195 -21.31 10.87 19.29
C GLY A 195 -20.83 10.23 20.59
N GLN A 196 -19.56 9.86 20.64
CA GLN A 196 -18.78 10.11 21.86
C GLN A 196 -17.52 10.84 21.43
N LYS A 197 -17.40 12.11 21.85
CA LYS A 197 -16.11 12.80 21.92
C LYS A 197 -15.24 11.97 22.85
N ASN A 198 -14.52 11.00 22.31
CA ASN A 198 -13.42 10.39 23.02
C ASN A 198 -12.38 11.49 23.15
N GLN A 199 -12.31 12.08 24.34
CA GLN A 199 -11.12 12.81 24.76
C GLN A 199 -9.92 11.93 24.41
N PRO A 200 -8.84 12.48 23.81
CA PRO A 200 -7.65 11.69 23.57
C PRO A 200 -7.16 11.25 24.94
N LEU A 201 -7.36 9.97 25.25
CA LEU A 201 -6.64 9.34 26.33
C LEU A 201 -5.22 9.26 25.79
N MET A 202 -4.42 10.31 26.07
CA MET A 202 -2.97 10.28 25.96
C MET A 202 -2.49 9.11 26.81
N GLY A 203 -2.50 7.91 26.24
CA GLY A 203 -1.64 6.84 26.69
C GLY A 203 -0.24 7.27 26.32
N ASP A 204 0.54 7.62 27.34
CA ASP A 204 1.98 7.96 27.30
C ASP A 204 2.71 7.24 26.17
N SER A 205 2.67 7.84 24.99
CA SER A 205 3.41 7.41 23.83
C SER A 205 4.68 8.21 23.86
N LYS A 206 5.60 7.73 24.70
CA LYS A 206 6.97 8.24 24.88
C LYS A 206 7.84 7.97 23.63
N TRP A 207 7.32 8.32 22.45
CA TRP A 207 7.93 8.16 21.12
C TRP A 207 8.45 9.47 20.54
N LEU A 208 8.02 10.59 21.11
CA LEU A 208 8.56 11.92 20.83
C LEU A 208 9.30 12.40 22.07
N SER A 209 10.59 12.69 21.92
CA SER A 209 11.21 13.63 22.83
C SER A 209 10.55 15.00 22.66
N ARG A 210 10.51 15.82 23.72
CA ARG A 210 10.11 17.23 23.57
C ARG A 210 11.00 17.99 22.57
N SER A 211 12.24 17.51 22.36
CA SER A 211 13.13 18.04 21.31
C SER A 211 12.62 17.72 19.89
N ASP A 212 12.11 16.52 19.64
CA ASP A 212 11.61 16.10 18.31
C ASP A 212 10.36 16.87 17.85
N GLN A 213 9.52 17.33 18.79
CA GLN A 213 8.33 18.14 18.49
C GLN A 213 8.69 19.58 18.10
N GLY A 214 9.78 20.14 18.65
CA GLY A 214 10.25 21.48 18.29
C GLY A 214 10.84 21.52 16.88
N LEU A 215 11.52 20.45 16.44
CA LEU A 215 12.16 20.35 15.12
C LEU A 215 11.18 20.38 13.93
N LEU A 216 9.92 20.04 14.17
CA LEU A 216 8.87 19.91 13.15
C LEU A 216 7.80 21.00 13.26
N GLN A 217 7.90 21.92 14.24
CA GLN A 217 7.02 23.08 14.38
C GLN A 217 7.66 24.32 13.73
N ASP A 218 6.82 25.19 13.13
CA ASP A 218 7.22 26.53 12.67
C ASP A 218 7.49 27.42 13.89
N SER A 219 8.66 27.28 14.52
CA SER A 219 9.15 28.25 15.49
C SER A 219 10.37 28.97 14.95
N ASP A 220 10.15 30.17 14.44
CA ASP A 220 11.17 31.19 14.26
C ASP A 220 11.88 31.43 15.61
N GLY A 221 13.05 30.82 15.83
CA GLY A 221 14.02 31.34 16.79
C GLY A 221 14.59 30.42 17.88
N GLU A 222 14.28 29.13 17.96
CA GLU A 222 15.07 28.19 18.79
C GLU A 222 15.88 27.25 17.89
N GLY A 223 17.16 27.60 17.74
CA GLY A 223 18.11 26.87 16.90
C GLY A 223 18.27 25.41 17.32
N TYR A 224 18.23 24.54 16.30
CA TYR A 224 18.56 23.12 16.34
C TYR A 224 19.77 22.81 17.24
N ASP A 225 19.75 21.71 18.01
CA ASP A 225 21.02 21.15 18.51
C ASP A 225 21.77 20.56 17.31
N PRO A 226 22.89 21.15 16.87
CA PRO A 226 23.62 20.68 15.69
C PRO A 226 24.19 19.28 15.87
N ASN A 227 24.22 18.75 17.11
CA ASN A 227 24.72 17.40 17.41
C ASN A 227 23.66 16.30 17.21
N GLU A 228 22.38 16.64 17.05
CA GLU A 228 21.28 15.68 16.88
C GLU A 228 20.80 15.56 15.42
N VAL A 229 21.33 16.38 14.51
CA VAL A 229 20.90 16.46 13.10
C VAL A 229 22.06 16.15 12.16
N ILE A 230 21.79 15.36 11.12
CA ILE A 230 22.73 15.13 10.02
C ILE A 230 22.53 16.24 8.98
N ILE A 231 23.53 17.08 8.75
CA ILE A 231 23.47 18.18 7.79
C ILE A 231 24.06 17.73 6.45
N VAL A 232 23.30 17.92 5.37
CA VAL A 232 23.75 17.78 3.99
C VAL A 232 23.85 19.16 3.37
N ALA A 233 25.01 19.49 2.80
CA ALA A 233 25.20 20.76 2.09
C ALA A 233 26.15 20.56 0.90
N ALA A 234 25.67 20.86 -0.31
CA ALA A 234 26.44 20.73 -1.54
C ALA A 234 27.73 21.57 -1.55
N ASP A 235 27.76 22.67 -0.79
CA ASP A 235 28.92 23.58 -0.64
C ASP A 235 30.02 23.05 0.31
N GLY A 236 29.81 21.90 0.95
CA GLY A 236 30.74 21.29 1.89
C GLY A 236 30.68 21.85 3.32
N THR A 237 29.68 22.68 3.65
CA THR A 237 29.49 23.22 5.01
C THR A 237 28.73 22.28 5.95
N GLY A 238 28.22 21.14 5.44
CA GLY A 238 27.50 20.11 6.19
C GLY A 238 28.38 18.94 6.61
N ASN A 239 27.77 17.92 7.22
CA ASN A 239 28.42 16.64 7.51
C ASN A 239 28.68 15.82 6.24
N PHE A 240 27.77 15.92 5.27
CA PHE A 240 27.86 15.26 3.97
C PHE A 240 27.59 16.26 2.83
N THR A 241 28.14 15.99 1.65
CA THR A 241 27.84 16.75 0.42
C THR A 241 26.75 16.11 -0.42
N THR A 242 26.43 14.84 -0.17
CA THR A 242 25.38 14.08 -0.88
C THR A 242 24.33 13.59 0.11
N ILE A 243 23.10 13.47 -0.38
CA ILE A 243 21.99 12.95 0.41
C ILE A 243 22.18 11.43 0.61
N THR A 244 22.65 10.74 -0.42
CA THR A 244 22.89 9.29 -0.38
C THR A 244 23.87 8.91 0.74
N ASP A 245 24.95 9.66 0.95
CA ASP A 245 25.91 9.38 2.02
C ASP A 245 25.30 9.57 3.42
N ALA A 246 24.48 10.61 3.61
CA ALA A 246 23.75 10.83 4.86
C ALA A 246 22.77 9.68 5.16
N ILE A 247 22.04 9.19 4.15
CA ILE A 247 21.18 8.01 4.29
C ILE A 247 22.00 6.78 4.68
N ASN A 248 23.13 6.54 4.01
CA ASN A 248 24.00 5.40 4.30
C ASN A 248 24.50 5.43 5.74
N PHE A 249 24.86 6.61 6.24
CA PHE A 249 25.31 6.84 7.61
C PHE A 249 24.22 6.63 8.66
N ALA A 250 22.98 7.01 8.38
CA ALA A 250 21.87 6.92 9.32
C ALA A 250 21.69 5.48 9.89
N PRO A 251 21.26 5.31 11.14
CA PRO A 251 21.10 3.98 11.75
C PRO A 251 20.05 3.12 11.03
N ASN A 252 20.31 1.81 10.95
CA ASN A 252 19.34 0.85 10.40
C ASN A 252 18.32 0.44 11.48
N ASN A 253 17.06 0.31 11.08
CA ASN A 253 15.92 -0.12 11.91
C ASN A 253 15.79 0.72 13.19
N SER A 254 16.07 2.02 13.09
CA SER A 254 15.95 2.94 14.22
C SER A 254 14.49 3.06 14.64
N MET A 255 14.25 2.93 15.93
CA MET A 255 12.94 3.18 16.56
C MET A 255 12.74 4.68 16.86
N VAL A 256 13.79 5.48 16.73
CA VAL A 256 13.81 6.93 16.96
C VAL A 256 14.04 7.64 15.63
N ARG A 257 13.50 8.85 15.49
CA ARG A 257 13.68 9.65 14.28
C ARG A 257 15.14 10.01 14.06
N THR A 258 15.58 9.94 12.82
CA THR A 258 16.88 10.48 12.37
C THR A 258 16.60 11.63 11.43
N VAL A 259 16.96 12.84 11.86
CA VAL A 259 16.73 14.06 11.08
C VAL A 259 17.93 14.31 10.16
N ILE A 260 17.64 14.47 8.88
CA ILE A 260 18.57 14.82 7.83
C ILE A 260 18.11 16.16 7.27
N TYR A 261 18.88 17.20 7.57
CA TYR A 261 18.63 18.55 7.10
C TYR A 261 19.45 18.82 5.85
N VAL A 262 18.77 19.10 4.74
CA VAL A 262 19.33 19.28 3.41
C VAL A 262 19.27 20.76 3.07
N LYS A 263 20.42 21.42 3.13
CA LYS A 263 20.50 22.85 2.81
C LYS A 263 20.12 23.15 1.37
N GLU A 264 19.80 24.40 1.08
CA GLU A 264 19.58 24.92 -0.26
C GLU A 264 20.64 24.43 -1.26
N GLY A 265 20.18 24.13 -2.47
CA GLY A 265 21.02 23.55 -3.51
C GLY A 265 20.27 22.57 -4.41
N ILE A 266 20.91 22.25 -5.53
CA ILE A 266 20.44 21.25 -6.48
C ILE A 266 21.29 19.99 -6.30
N TYR A 267 20.65 18.91 -5.88
CA TYR A 267 21.25 17.60 -5.63
C TYR A 267 20.87 16.67 -6.78
N GLU A 268 21.78 16.49 -7.73
CA GLU A 268 21.61 15.59 -8.88
C GLU A 268 21.88 14.13 -8.48
N GLU A 269 20.91 13.52 -7.81
CA GLU A 269 21.01 12.16 -7.26
C GLU A 269 19.70 11.38 -7.44
N ASN A 270 19.82 10.07 -7.72
CA ASN A 270 18.70 9.14 -7.51
C ASN A 270 18.83 8.53 -6.10
N VAL A 271 18.08 9.07 -5.15
CA VAL A 271 18.14 8.71 -3.73
C VAL A 271 17.17 7.56 -3.43
N GLU A 272 17.64 6.57 -2.66
CA GLU A 272 16.83 5.48 -2.16
C GLU A 272 16.85 5.48 -0.63
N ILE A 273 15.66 5.33 -0.02
CA ILE A 273 15.47 5.06 1.41
C ILE A 273 15.07 3.59 1.54
N PRO A 274 16.02 2.67 1.76
CA PRO A 274 15.72 1.24 1.87
C PRO A 274 14.77 0.94 3.03
N SER A 275 14.11 -0.23 2.97
CA SER A 275 13.15 -0.65 4.01
C SER A 275 13.72 -0.78 5.42
N PHE A 276 15.04 -0.95 5.54
CA PHE A 276 15.74 -0.99 6.82
C PHE A 276 16.19 0.40 7.32
N LYS A 277 15.94 1.50 6.58
CA LYS A 277 16.16 2.88 7.03
C LYS A 277 14.84 3.49 7.50
N THR A 278 14.36 3.07 8.68
CA THR A 278 13.08 3.49 9.25
C THR A 278 13.18 4.84 9.97
N ASN A 279 12.08 5.59 10.03
CA ASN A 279 11.95 6.86 10.76
C ASN A 279 12.94 7.95 10.33
N ILE A 280 13.31 8.00 9.05
CA ILE A 280 14.09 9.10 8.50
C ILE A 280 13.19 10.33 8.32
N VAL A 281 13.67 11.49 8.74
CA VAL A 281 13.04 12.79 8.49
C VAL A 281 13.96 13.60 7.58
N MET A 282 13.45 14.06 6.45
CA MET A 282 14.20 14.89 5.50
C MET A 282 13.63 16.31 5.50
N LEU A 283 14.43 17.30 5.91
CA LEU A 283 14.02 18.70 6.00
C LEU A 283 14.84 19.53 5.02
N GLY A 284 14.19 20.29 4.14
CA GLY A 284 14.87 21.27 3.27
C GLY A 284 14.80 22.70 3.82
N ASP A 285 15.46 23.63 3.13
CA ASP A 285 15.39 25.08 3.40
C ASP A 285 14.17 25.76 2.77
N GLY A 286 13.45 25.04 1.92
CA GLY A 286 12.35 25.54 1.10
C GLY A 286 12.23 24.71 -0.17
N SER A 287 11.00 24.38 -0.57
CA SER A 287 10.77 23.55 -1.77
C SER A 287 11.11 24.27 -3.08
N ASP A 288 11.34 25.58 -3.06
CA ASP A 288 11.81 26.38 -4.18
C ASP A 288 13.35 26.43 -4.31
N ILE A 289 14.09 26.10 -3.23
CA ILE A 289 15.56 26.26 -3.16
C ILE A 289 16.33 24.98 -2.80
N THR A 290 15.71 24.00 -2.14
CA THR A 290 16.29 22.66 -1.92
C THR A 290 15.66 21.66 -2.89
N VAL A 291 16.43 21.18 -3.86
CA VAL A 291 15.91 20.36 -4.98
C VAL A 291 16.71 19.07 -5.12
N ILE A 292 16.05 17.92 -5.06
CA ILE A 292 16.60 16.63 -5.49
C ILE A 292 16.13 16.36 -6.92
N THR A 293 17.06 16.14 -7.86
CA THR A 293 16.73 15.91 -9.26
C THR A 293 17.40 14.68 -9.87
N GLY A 294 16.65 13.97 -10.71
CA GLY A 294 17.10 12.86 -11.53
C GLY A 294 16.36 12.84 -12.86
N ASN A 295 16.73 11.92 -13.77
CA ASN A 295 16.16 11.87 -15.12
C ASN A 295 15.97 10.45 -15.66
N ARG A 296 15.85 9.45 -14.77
CA ARG A 296 15.59 8.07 -15.20
C ARG A 296 14.17 7.98 -15.76
N SER A 297 14.00 7.18 -16.81
CA SER A 297 12.73 7.03 -17.51
C SER A 297 12.58 5.66 -18.17
N VAL A 298 11.35 5.28 -18.47
CA VAL A 298 11.06 4.10 -19.29
C VAL A 298 11.62 4.25 -20.71
N GLY A 299 11.57 5.46 -21.28
CA GLY A 299 12.15 5.75 -22.59
C GLY A 299 13.65 5.46 -22.67
N ASP A 300 14.36 5.57 -21.54
CA ASP A 300 15.80 5.25 -21.43
C ASP A 300 16.08 3.83 -20.91
N GLY A 301 15.05 2.98 -20.87
CA GLY A 301 15.16 1.56 -20.56
C GLY A 301 15.11 1.22 -19.08
N TRP A 302 14.70 2.13 -18.19
CA TRP A 302 14.39 1.79 -16.80
C TRP A 302 12.97 1.21 -16.69
N THR A 303 12.68 0.49 -15.60
CA THR A 303 11.29 0.23 -15.22
C THR A 303 10.68 1.52 -14.65
N THR A 304 9.34 1.68 -14.71
CA THR A 304 8.66 2.78 -14.02
C THR A 304 9.04 2.81 -12.53
N PHE A 305 9.08 1.64 -11.88
CA PHE A 305 9.43 1.51 -10.46
C PHE A 305 10.84 2.05 -10.13
N ARG A 306 11.85 1.79 -10.97
CA ARG A 306 13.23 2.29 -10.77
C ARG A 306 13.53 3.65 -11.40
N SER A 307 12.55 4.25 -12.08
CA SER A 307 12.70 5.59 -12.65
C SER A 307 12.66 6.71 -11.60
N ALA A 308 12.24 6.39 -10.36
CA ALA A 308 12.10 7.32 -9.26
C ALA A 308 13.39 8.13 -8.98
N THR A 309 13.25 9.44 -8.82
CA THR A 309 14.32 10.32 -8.33
C THR A 309 14.53 10.11 -6.84
N LEU A 310 13.45 10.15 -6.05
CA LEU A 310 13.43 9.68 -4.67
C LEU A 310 12.55 8.43 -4.54
N ALA A 311 13.13 7.35 -4.01
CA ALA A 311 12.45 6.09 -3.76
C ALA A 311 12.39 5.77 -2.26
N VAL A 312 11.20 5.82 -1.67
CA VAL A 312 10.99 5.60 -0.23
C VAL A 312 10.39 4.22 0.04
N SER A 313 11.15 3.37 0.73
CA SER A 313 10.72 2.04 1.20
C SER A 313 10.82 1.87 2.73
N GLY A 314 11.42 2.83 3.46
CA GLY A 314 11.53 2.83 4.91
C GLY A 314 10.30 3.43 5.59
N ASP A 315 9.67 2.65 6.48
CA ASP A 315 8.47 3.06 7.22
C ASP A 315 8.72 4.29 8.10
N GLY A 316 7.69 5.12 8.27
CA GLY A 316 7.75 6.33 9.11
C GLY A 316 8.55 7.48 8.50
N PHE A 317 8.82 7.44 7.19
CA PHE A 317 9.52 8.51 6.49
C PHE A 317 8.70 9.80 6.49
N LEU A 318 9.35 10.92 6.83
CA LEU A 318 8.77 12.26 6.76
C LEU A 318 9.64 13.15 5.86
N ALA A 319 9.01 14.00 5.05
CA ALA A 319 9.71 15.05 4.33
C ALA A 319 9.00 16.39 4.42
N ARG A 320 9.78 17.47 4.44
CA ARG A 320 9.25 18.83 4.50
C ARG A 320 10.14 19.84 3.77
N ASP A 321 9.50 20.85 3.16
CA ASP A 321 10.17 22.04 2.60
C ASP A 321 11.26 21.68 1.57
N ILE A 322 10.98 20.71 0.69
CA ILE A 322 11.94 20.19 -0.30
C ILE A 322 11.23 19.80 -1.61
N ALA A 323 11.93 19.94 -2.75
CA ALA A 323 11.44 19.50 -4.05
C ALA A 323 12.06 18.19 -4.56
N PHE A 324 11.23 17.37 -5.20
CA PHE A 324 11.62 16.15 -5.91
C PHE A 324 11.28 16.28 -7.39
N VAL A 325 12.28 16.20 -8.27
CA VAL A 325 12.13 16.51 -9.69
C VAL A 325 12.63 15.36 -10.56
N ASN A 326 11.77 14.84 -11.43
CA ASN A 326 12.22 14.07 -12.58
C ASN A 326 12.26 14.96 -13.84
N SER A 327 13.46 15.19 -14.36
CA SER A 327 13.74 16.11 -15.48
C SER A 327 13.80 15.41 -16.84
N ALA A 328 13.37 14.15 -16.97
CA ALA A 328 13.43 13.38 -18.22
C ALA A 328 12.64 14.02 -19.38
N GLY A 329 11.52 14.68 -19.11
CA GLY A 329 10.65 15.29 -20.12
C GLY A 329 9.55 14.36 -20.65
N PRO A 330 8.51 14.90 -21.30
CA PRO A 330 7.32 14.15 -21.71
C PRO A 330 7.60 13.15 -22.86
N GLU A 331 8.65 13.38 -23.66
CA GLU A 331 9.08 12.48 -24.74
C GLU A 331 9.69 11.17 -24.22
N LYS A 332 10.07 11.13 -22.94
CA LYS A 332 10.67 9.96 -22.28
C LYS A 332 9.66 9.02 -21.64
N HIS A 333 8.38 9.29 -21.82
CA HIS A 333 7.27 8.51 -21.25
C HIS A 333 7.34 8.50 -19.71
N GLN A 334 7.06 7.35 -19.06
CA GLN A 334 7.00 7.24 -17.60
C GLN A 334 8.34 7.62 -16.96
N ALA A 335 8.33 8.59 -16.05
CA ALA A 335 9.51 9.08 -15.37
C ALA A 335 9.14 9.63 -13.97
N VAL A 336 9.34 8.79 -12.95
CA VAL A 336 8.87 9.05 -11.59
C VAL A 336 9.77 10.04 -10.86
N ALA A 337 9.18 11.06 -10.23
CA ALA A 337 9.89 11.97 -9.34
C ALA A 337 9.97 11.39 -7.92
N LEU A 338 8.83 10.99 -7.37
CA LEU A 338 8.73 10.40 -6.03
C LEU A 338 7.98 9.07 -6.09
N ARG A 339 8.59 8.01 -5.54
CA ARG A 339 7.91 6.73 -5.29
C ARG A 339 7.89 6.44 -3.80
N VAL A 340 6.73 6.01 -3.29
CA VAL A 340 6.56 5.63 -1.89
C VAL A 340 5.87 4.27 -1.76
N ASN A 341 6.57 3.30 -1.18
CA ASN A 341 6.05 1.99 -0.76
C ASN A 341 6.45 1.69 0.69
N ALA A 342 6.22 2.67 1.56
CA ALA A 342 6.46 2.62 2.98
C ALA A 342 5.21 3.05 3.74
N ASP A 343 5.00 2.49 4.92
CA ASP A 343 3.81 2.77 5.73
C ASP A 343 4.03 3.99 6.65
N LEU A 344 2.94 4.69 6.95
CA LEU A 344 2.91 5.85 7.85
C LEU A 344 3.87 6.96 7.42
N THR A 345 3.84 7.31 6.13
CA THR A 345 4.69 8.35 5.56
C THR A 345 3.93 9.65 5.37
N ALA A 346 4.58 10.79 5.61
CA ALA A 346 3.96 12.10 5.41
C ALA A 346 4.90 13.11 4.75
N PHE A 347 4.31 13.98 3.93
CA PHE A 347 5.00 15.02 3.17
C PHE A 347 4.30 16.36 3.42
N TYR A 348 5.06 17.40 3.78
CA TYR A 348 4.51 18.71 4.11
C TYR A 348 5.24 19.84 3.39
N ARG A 349 4.53 20.68 2.62
CA ARG A 349 5.15 21.77 1.82
C ARG A 349 6.25 21.30 0.86
N CYS A 350 6.09 20.08 0.35
CA CYS A 350 6.96 19.52 -0.67
C CYS A 350 6.46 19.89 -2.07
N ALA A 351 7.37 19.95 -3.03
CA ALA A 351 7.00 20.11 -4.43
C ALA A 351 7.47 18.89 -5.25
N ILE A 352 6.57 18.28 -6.02
CA ILE A 352 6.85 17.08 -6.79
C ILE A 352 6.63 17.38 -8.27
N TYR A 353 7.72 17.40 -9.04
CA TYR A 353 7.72 17.81 -10.43
C TYR A 353 8.04 16.67 -11.39
N GLY A 354 7.17 16.49 -12.39
CA GLY A 354 7.42 15.60 -13.51
C GLY A 354 6.49 15.89 -14.68
N TYR A 355 6.33 14.88 -15.54
CA TYR A 355 5.38 14.86 -16.64
C TYR A 355 4.49 13.62 -16.50
N GLN A 356 4.81 12.52 -17.18
CA GLN A 356 4.09 11.27 -17.05
C GLN A 356 4.59 10.48 -15.83
N ASP A 357 3.65 9.95 -15.04
CA ASP A 357 3.93 9.12 -13.85
C ASP A 357 4.74 9.86 -12.75
N THR A 358 4.43 11.14 -12.47
CA THR A 358 5.20 11.97 -11.52
C THR A 358 5.29 11.41 -10.10
N LEU A 359 4.15 11.16 -9.46
CA LEU A 359 4.02 10.71 -8.07
C LEU A 359 3.47 9.28 -8.03
N TYR A 360 4.35 8.34 -7.68
CA TYR A 360 4.00 6.93 -7.51
C TYR A 360 3.67 6.64 -6.03
N VAL A 361 2.41 6.83 -5.67
CA VAL A 361 1.79 6.38 -4.40
C VAL A 361 1.61 4.87 -4.40
N HIS A 362 2.73 4.13 -4.42
CA HIS A 362 2.76 2.70 -4.72
C HIS A 362 1.91 1.89 -3.75
N SER A 363 2.21 1.91 -2.45
CA SER A 363 1.49 1.09 -1.46
C SER A 363 1.55 1.65 -0.03
N PHE A 364 0.78 1.05 0.87
CA PHE A 364 0.62 1.42 2.30
C PHE A 364 -0.06 2.77 2.54
N ARG A 365 -0.07 3.26 3.78
CA ARG A 365 -0.73 4.51 4.18
C ARG A 365 0.21 5.70 4.01
N GLN A 366 -0.28 6.76 3.36
CA GLN A 366 0.51 7.94 3.01
C GLN A 366 -0.33 9.22 3.18
N PHE A 367 0.33 10.32 3.54
CA PHE A 367 -0.31 11.63 3.70
C PHE A 367 0.51 12.74 3.04
N TYR A 368 -0.14 13.62 2.29
CA TYR A 368 0.48 14.77 1.63
C TYR A 368 -0.31 16.02 2.01
N ARG A 369 0.37 17.03 2.56
CA ARG A 369 -0.25 18.28 3.02
C ARG A 369 0.45 19.48 2.39
N GLU A 370 -0.33 20.42 1.85
CA GLU A 370 0.18 21.67 1.29
C GLU A 370 1.31 21.45 0.26
N CYS A 371 1.19 20.37 -0.53
CA CYS A 371 2.18 20.02 -1.54
C CYS A 371 1.77 20.54 -2.92
N ASP A 372 2.76 20.89 -3.73
CA ASP A 372 2.55 21.20 -5.15
C ASP A 372 2.92 19.98 -6.00
N ILE A 373 1.99 19.47 -6.81
CA ILE A 373 2.21 18.26 -7.61
C ILE A 373 1.94 18.56 -9.08
N TYR A 374 2.98 18.43 -9.90
CA TYR A 374 2.94 18.78 -11.32
C TYR A 374 3.03 17.56 -12.23
N GLY A 375 2.18 17.46 -13.25
CA GLY A 375 2.35 16.43 -14.28
C GLY A 375 1.38 16.48 -15.44
N THR A 376 1.40 15.44 -16.27
CA THR A 376 0.59 15.34 -17.49
C THR A 376 -0.30 14.10 -17.47
N ILE A 377 0.26 12.92 -17.70
CA ILE A 377 -0.47 11.65 -17.80
C ILE A 377 -0.23 10.84 -16.53
N ASP A 378 -1.30 10.39 -15.90
CA ASP A 378 -1.28 9.48 -14.74
C ASP A 378 -0.35 9.97 -13.62
N PHE A 379 -0.30 11.28 -13.40
CA PHE A 379 0.80 11.86 -12.63
C PHE A 379 0.65 11.66 -11.11
N ILE A 380 -0.48 11.14 -10.64
CA ILE A 380 -0.66 10.56 -9.30
C ILE A 380 -1.22 9.15 -9.47
N PHE A 381 -0.41 8.13 -9.22
CA PHE A 381 -0.78 6.75 -9.56
C PHE A 381 -0.25 5.72 -8.57
N GLY A 382 -0.91 4.56 -8.52
CA GLY A 382 -0.55 3.47 -7.63
C GLY A 382 -1.74 2.92 -6.83
N ASN A 383 -1.43 2.22 -5.74
CA ASN A 383 -2.39 1.48 -4.94
C ASN A 383 -2.16 1.66 -3.43
N ALA A 384 -1.64 2.81 -3.01
CA ALA A 384 -1.63 3.22 -1.60
C ALA A 384 -3.05 3.46 -1.07
N ALA A 385 -3.19 3.53 0.26
CA ALA A 385 -4.26 4.28 0.91
C ALA A 385 -3.71 5.68 1.19
N VAL A 386 -4.03 6.64 0.34
CA VAL A 386 -3.40 7.97 0.38
C VAL A 386 -4.42 9.08 0.46
N ILE A 387 -4.08 10.10 1.25
CA ILE A 387 -4.80 11.37 1.29
C ILE A 387 -3.85 12.49 0.89
N LEU A 388 -4.31 13.31 -0.04
CA LEU A 388 -3.73 14.59 -0.40
C LEU A 388 -4.67 15.69 0.12
N GLN A 389 -4.18 16.55 1.00
CA GLN A 389 -4.98 17.55 1.68
C GLN A 389 -4.37 18.94 1.49
N GLU A 390 -5.17 19.92 1.07
CA GLU A 390 -4.70 21.29 0.79
C GLU A 390 -3.53 21.37 -0.20
N CYS A 391 -3.44 20.40 -1.11
CA CYS A 391 -2.42 20.39 -2.15
C CYS A 391 -2.88 21.21 -3.37
N ASN A 392 -1.90 21.77 -4.09
CA ASN A 392 -2.12 22.21 -5.46
C ASN A 392 -1.79 21.05 -6.40
N ILE A 393 -2.76 20.67 -7.23
CA ILE A 393 -2.63 19.58 -8.21
C ILE A 393 -2.63 20.22 -9.59
N ILE A 394 -1.45 20.36 -10.19
CA ILE A 394 -1.22 21.21 -11.35
C ILE A 394 -0.98 20.38 -12.62
N SER A 395 -1.97 20.37 -13.50
CA SER A 395 -1.83 19.78 -14.83
C SER A 395 -0.98 20.66 -15.75
N ARG A 396 0.02 20.07 -16.38
CA ARG A 396 0.91 20.72 -17.36
C ARG A 396 0.48 20.43 -18.78
N LYS A 397 0.92 21.25 -19.73
CA LYS A 397 0.70 20.99 -21.16
C LYS A 397 1.41 19.69 -21.60
N PRO A 398 0.68 18.69 -22.14
CA PRO A 398 1.27 17.45 -22.64
C PRO A 398 1.79 17.64 -24.08
N MET A 399 2.34 16.58 -24.69
CA MET A 399 2.73 16.62 -26.10
C MET A 399 1.52 16.73 -27.04
N PRO A 400 1.67 17.27 -28.27
CA PRO A 400 0.60 17.27 -29.26
C PRO A 400 -0.03 15.88 -29.46
N GLY A 401 -1.38 15.84 -29.44
CA GLY A 401 -2.14 14.59 -29.58
C GLY A 401 -2.31 13.78 -28.30
N GLN A 402 -1.72 14.22 -27.18
CA GLN A 402 -1.96 13.64 -25.85
C GLN A 402 -3.06 14.42 -25.09
N PHE A 403 -3.32 14.00 -23.87
CA PHE A 403 -4.26 14.57 -22.91
C PHE A 403 -3.61 14.54 -21.52
N THR A 404 -4.21 15.20 -20.54
CA THR A 404 -3.79 15.06 -19.14
C THR A 404 -4.77 14.21 -18.36
N VAL A 405 -4.25 13.44 -17.41
CA VAL A 405 -5.04 12.71 -16.43
C VAL A 405 -4.35 12.80 -15.09
N ILE A 406 -5.09 13.21 -14.07
CA ILE A 406 -4.52 13.38 -12.73
C ILE A 406 -4.24 12.03 -12.10
N THR A 407 -5.27 11.18 -11.97
CA THR A 407 -5.14 9.92 -11.22
C THR A 407 -5.21 8.65 -12.09
N ALA A 408 -4.38 7.66 -11.75
CA ALA A 408 -4.47 6.30 -12.28
C ALA A 408 -4.33 5.29 -11.15
N GLN A 409 -5.44 5.03 -10.46
CA GLN A 409 -5.44 4.18 -9.26
C GLN A 409 -5.57 2.69 -9.64
N SER A 410 -4.74 1.82 -9.04
CA SER A 410 -4.57 0.42 -9.43
C SER A 410 -5.03 -0.62 -8.42
N ARG A 411 -6.11 -0.36 -7.69
CA ARG A 411 -6.76 -1.39 -6.89
C ARG A 411 -7.30 -2.52 -7.78
N ASP A 412 -6.90 -3.74 -7.46
CA ASP A 412 -7.13 -4.94 -8.28
C ASP A 412 -8.14 -5.90 -7.62
N SER A 413 -8.42 -5.71 -6.33
CA SER A 413 -9.35 -6.51 -5.54
C SER A 413 -10.25 -5.65 -4.64
N PRO A 414 -11.52 -6.03 -4.43
CA PRO A 414 -12.43 -5.33 -3.53
C PRO A 414 -12.11 -5.55 -2.04
N ASP A 415 -11.15 -6.42 -1.73
CA ASP A 415 -10.67 -6.69 -0.37
C ASP A 415 -9.48 -5.80 0.04
N GLU A 416 -8.91 -5.04 -0.90
CA GLU A 416 -7.87 -4.05 -0.64
C GLU A 416 -8.50 -2.75 -0.12
N ASP A 417 -8.06 -2.30 1.06
CA ASP A 417 -8.47 -1.02 1.65
C ASP A 417 -7.54 0.10 1.16
N THR A 418 -7.46 0.27 -0.17
CA THR A 418 -6.58 1.23 -0.86
C THR A 418 -7.36 2.18 -1.76
N GLY A 419 -6.78 3.30 -2.15
CA GLY A 419 -7.44 4.35 -2.94
C GLY A 419 -6.74 5.69 -2.79
N ILE A 420 -7.11 6.63 -3.65
CA ILE A 420 -6.60 8.01 -3.64
C ILE A 420 -7.73 8.94 -3.20
N SER A 421 -7.56 9.65 -2.09
CA SER A 421 -8.47 10.71 -1.63
C SER A 421 -7.81 12.07 -1.80
N ILE A 422 -8.47 12.96 -2.54
CA ILE A 422 -8.01 14.33 -2.78
C ILE A 422 -9.01 15.25 -2.08
N GLN A 423 -8.58 15.88 -0.99
CA GLN A 423 -9.43 16.63 -0.08
C GLN A 423 -8.98 18.09 0.02
N ASN A 424 -9.92 19.03 -0.07
CA ASN A 424 -9.64 20.47 0.04
C ASN A 424 -8.47 20.94 -0.83
N CYS A 425 -8.32 20.34 -2.02
CA CYS A 425 -7.21 20.63 -2.93
C CYS A 425 -7.62 21.63 -4.02
N SER A 426 -6.63 22.26 -4.65
CA SER A 426 -6.83 23.08 -5.85
C SER A 426 -6.42 22.31 -7.10
N ILE A 427 -7.38 21.98 -7.96
CA ILE A 427 -7.17 21.31 -9.24
C ILE A 427 -7.08 22.37 -10.34
N ILE A 428 -5.85 22.66 -10.76
CA ILE A 428 -5.53 23.79 -11.65
C ILE A 428 -4.62 23.36 -12.82
N ALA A 429 -4.48 24.24 -13.79
CA ALA A 429 -3.62 24.05 -14.95
C ALA A 429 -2.50 25.09 -15.02
N THR A 430 -1.36 24.71 -15.59
CA THR A 430 -0.36 25.70 -16.00
C THR A 430 -0.95 26.63 -17.07
N VAL A 431 -0.48 27.88 -17.11
CA VAL A 431 -0.99 28.92 -18.02
C VAL A 431 -1.03 28.47 -19.48
N ASP A 432 -0.02 27.71 -19.91
CA ASP A 432 0.10 27.20 -21.28
C ASP A 432 -0.87 26.04 -21.59
N LEU A 433 -1.23 25.21 -20.60
CA LEU A 433 -2.32 24.23 -20.76
C LEU A 433 -3.67 24.94 -20.78
N TYR A 434 -3.92 25.83 -19.82
CA TYR A 434 -5.18 26.55 -19.69
C TYR A 434 -5.53 27.32 -20.97
N SER A 435 -4.56 28.06 -21.51
CA SER A 435 -4.71 28.81 -22.77
C SER A 435 -4.95 27.92 -24.00
N ASN A 436 -4.78 26.60 -23.89
CA ASN A 436 -4.96 25.61 -24.95
C ASN A 436 -5.93 24.48 -24.55
N SER A 437 -6.80 24.70 -23.55
CA SER A 437 -7.73 23.68 -23.03
C SER A 437 -8.73 23.17 -24.09
N SER A 438 -8.98 23.94 -25.15
CA SER A 438 -9.76 23.49 -26.31
C SER A 438 -9.06 22.41 -27.13
N SER A 439 -7.73 22.35 -27.08
CA SER A 439 -6.89 21.45 -27.88
C SER A 439 -6.40 20.23 -27.11
N PHE A 440 -6.37 20.30 -25.77
CA PHE A 440 -5.93 19.21 -24.90
C PHE A 440 -7.03 18.90 -23.90
N LYS A 441 -7.51 17.65 -23.91
CA LYS A 441 -8.46 17.19 -22.90
C LYS A 441 -7.75 16.92 -21.58
N SER A 442 -8.44 17.15 -20.47
CA SER A 442 -7.94 16.90 -19.12
C SER A 442 -9.00 16.18 -18.30
N TYR A 443 -8.59 15.18 -17.52
CA TYR A 443 -9.49 14.34 -16.74
C TYR A 443 -8.99 14.16 -15.29
N LEU A 444 -9.93 13.97 -14.37
CA LEU A 444 -9.70 13.68 -12.95
C LEU A 444 -9.04 12.32 -12.73
N GLY A 445 -9.34 11.34 -13.59
CA GLY A 445 -8.75 10.01 -13.46
C GLY A 445 -9.15 9.01 -14.54
N ARG A 446 -8.47 7.86 -14.51
CA ARG A 446 -8.79 6.67 -15.32
C ARG A 446 -8.41 5.36 -14.61
N PRO A 447 -9.17 4.26 -14.82
CA PRO A 447 -9.03 3.06 -14.00
C PRO A 447 -7.89 2.18 -14.49
N TRP A 448 -6.69 2.35 -13.90
CA TRP A 448 -5.55 1.50 -14.23
C TRP A 448 -5.85 0.01 -13.95
N ARG A 449 -6.62 -0.28 -12.90
CA ARG A 449 -7.14 -1.62 -12.60
C ARG A 449 -8.62 -1.63 -12.25
N VAL A 450 -9.20 -2.82 -12.23
CA VAL A 450 -10.65 -3.01 -12.33
C VAL A 450 -11.45 -2.52 -11.12
N TYR A 451 -10.83 -2.44 -9.94
CA TYR A 451 -11.46 -1.90 -8.73
C TYR A 451 -10.96 -0.50 -8.40
N SER A 452 -10.45 0.25 -9.40
CA SER A 452 -9.89 1.59 -9.23
C SER A 452 -10.75 2.45 -8.30
N ARG A 453 -10.12 3.12 -7.33
CA ARG A 453 -10.84 3.91 -6.33
C ARG A 453 -10.18 5.27 -6.10
N THR A 454 -10.87 6.32 -6.50
CA THR A 454 -10.41 7.71 -6.37
C THR A 454 -11.58 8.58 -5.94
N VAL A 455 -11.38 9.51 -5.00
CA VAL A 455 -12.39 10.50 -4.63
C VAL A 455 -11.81 11.92 -4.62
N TYR A 456 -12.65 12.88 -4.97
CA TYR A 456 -12.38 14.32 -4.83
C TYR A 456 -13.42 14.93 -3.89
N LEU A 457 -12.96 15.47 -2.76
CA LEU A 457 -13.78 15.97 -1.67
C LEU A 457 -13.46 17.46 -1.46
N GLU A 458 -14.48 18.31 -1.42
CA GLU A 458 -14.38 19.72 -1.03
C GLU A 458 -13.28 20.50 -1.78
N SER A 459 -13.00 20.11 -3.02
CA SER A 459 -11.87 20.61 -3.78
C SER A 459 -12.31 21.63 -4.81
N TYR A 460 -11.45 22.62 -5.07
CA TYR A 460 -11.63 23.54 -6.18
C TYR A 460 -11.26 22.83 -7.49
N ILE A 461 -12.16 22.82 -8.47
CA ILE A 461 -11.93 22.25 -9.80
C ILE A 461 -12.10 23.34 -10.85
N ASP A 462 -11.01 23.65 -11.56
CA ASP A 462 -11.00 24.65 -12.63
C ASP A 462 -11.56 24.10 -13.96
N ASP A 463 -11.95 24.99 -14.88
CA ASP A 463 -12.76 24.64 -16.07
C ASP A 463 -12.00 23.98 -17.23
N PHE A 464 -10.70 23.73 -17.07
CA PHE A 464 -9.92 22.95 -18.03
C PHE A 464 -10.24 21.46 -18.01
N ILE A 465 -10.86 20.97 -16.93
CA ILE A 465 -11.31 19.57 -16.81
C ILE A 465 -12.50 19.33 -17.76
N ASP A 466 -12.41 18.27 -18.59
CA ASP A 466 -13.49 17.89 -19.50
C ASP A 466 -14.77 17.61 -18.70
N PRO A 467 -15.97 18.06 -19.14
CA PRO A 467 -17.21 17.89 -18.37
C PRO A 467 -17.56 16.44 -18.01
N ARG A 468 -17.04 15.45 -18.76
CA ARG A 468 -17.15 14.02 -18.42
C ARG A 468 -16.43 13.66 -17.11
N GLY A 469 -15.46 14.47 -16.68
CA GLY A 469 -14.64 14.31 -15.48
C GLY A 469 -13.61 13.19 -15.61
N TRP A 470 -14.04 12.01 -16.04
CA TRP A 470 -13.27 10.77 -16.02
C TRP A 470 -13.12 10.19 -17.42
N THR A 471 -12.04 9.43 -17.67
CA THR A 471 -11.83 8.73 -18.93
C THR A 471 -11.55 7.25 -18.74
N LYS A 472 -11.96 6.42 -19.70
CA LYS A 472 -11.66 4.98 -19.67
C LYS A 472 -10.16 4.73 -19.82
N TRP A 473 -9.70 3.56 -19.38
CA TRP A 473 -8.31 3.13 -19.57
C TRP A 473 -8.00 2.83 -21.04
N SER A 474 -8.47 1.69 -21.54
CA SER A 474 -8.34 1.28 -22.95
C SER A 474 -9.61 0.58 -23.46
N ASN A 475 -10.28 -0.18 -22.60
CA ASN A 475 -11.56 -0.85 -22.82
C ASN A 475 -12.59 -0.40 -21.75
N GLU A 476 -13.74 -1.06 -21.68
CA GLU A 476 -14.79 -0.81 -20.67
C GLU A 476 -14.57 -1.60 -19.38
N GLN A 477 -13.36 -2.12 -19.14
CA GLN A 477 -13.08 -2.93 -17.98
C GLN A 477 -13.11 -2.09 -16.70
N GLY A 478 -13.81 -2.60 -15.69
CA GLY A 478 -13.86 -1.99 -14.36
C GLY A 478 -14.83 -0.82 -14.23
N LEU A 479 -15.53 -0.40 -15.29
CA LEU A 479 -16.49 0.71 -15.21
C LEU A 479 -17.69 0.40 -14.30
N ASP A 480 -17.97 -0.87 -14.05
CA ASP A 480 -18.98 -1.41 -13.15
C ASP A 480 -18.48 -1.73 -11.74
N THR A 481 -17.15 -1.80 -11.53
CA THR A 481 -16.55 -2.21 -10.26
C THR A 481 -15.64 -1.16 -9.62
N LEU A 482 -15.24 -0.13 -10.36
CA LEU A 482 -14.52 1.04 -9.85
C LEU A 482 -15.40 1.84 -8.88
N TYR A 483 -14.77 2.72 -8.11
CA TYR A 483 -15.46 3.70 -7.27
C TYR A 483 -14.81 5.07 -7.48
N TYR A 484 -15.43 5.90 -8.31
CA TYR A 484 -15.03 7.28 -8.57
C TYR A 484 -16.04 8.23 -7.97
N GLY A 485 -15.59 8.96 -6.95
CA GLY A 485 -16.45 9.78 -6.11
C GLY A 485 -16.15 11.27 -6.20
N GLU A 486 -17.20 12.09 -6.22
CA GLU A 486 -17.11 13.54 -6.07
C GLU A 486 -18.05 13.97 -4.92
N PHE A 487 -17.55 14.80 -4.00
CA PHE A 487 -18.31 15.33 -2.86
C PHE A 487 -18.01 16.82 -2.67
N ASP A 488 -19.04 17.66 -2.67
CA ASP A 488 -19.00 19.11 -2.39
C ASP A 488 -17.85 19.89 -3.06
N ASN A 489 -17.46 19.48 -4.27
CA ASN A 489 -16.45 20.18 -5.06
C ASN A 489 -17.02 21.49 -5.62
N TYR A 490 -16.19 22.52 -5.67
CA TYR A 490 -16.58 23.86 -6.13
C TYR A 490 -15.65 24.35 -7.25
N GLY A 491 -15.99 25.48 -7.86
CA GLY A 491 -15.26 26.01 -9.02
C GLY A 491 -15.93 25.67 -10.35
N PRO A 492 -15.45 26.27 -11.46
CA PRO A 492 -16.16 26.22 -12.73
C PRO A 492 -16.11 24.84 -13.42
N GLY A 493 -15.16 23.98 -13.07
CA GLY A 493 -15.07 22.58 -13.54
C GLY A 493 -15.79 21.55 -12.66
N SER A 494 -16.42 21.96 -11.56
CA SER A 494 -17.01 21.02 -10.60
C SER A 494 -18.43 20.55 -10.93
N SER A 495 -19.08 21.12 -11.96
CA SER A 495 -20.43 20.69 -12.37
C SER A 495 -20.47 19.21 -12.74
N THR A 496 -21.42 18.48 -12.17
CA THR A 496 -21.58 17.04 -12.37
C THR A 496 -22.60 16.65 -13.45
N ASP A 497 -23.28 17.62 -14.07
CA ASP A 497 -24.43 17.40 -14.98
C ASP A 497 -24.08 16.59 -16.24
N ASN A 498 -22.81 16.59 -16.64
CA ASN A 498 -22.31 15.94 -17.86
C ASN A 498 -21.23 14.89 -17.58
N ARG A 499 -21.13 14.44 -16.32
CA ARG A 499 -20.21 13.36 -15.94
C ARG A 499 -20.57 12.05 -16.64
N VAL A 500 -19.60 11.14 -16.69
CA VAL A 500 -19.80 9.79 -17.22
C VAL A 500 -20.95 9.05 -16.54
N GLU A 501 -21.68 8.23 -17.29
CA GLU A 501 -22.82 7.42 -16.78
C GLU A 501 -22.38 6.03 -16.28
N TRP A 502 -21.15 5.89 -15.80
CA TRP A 502 -20.64 4.59 -15.34
C TRP A 502 -21.27 4.19 -14.01
N PHE A 503 -21.53 2.89 -13.82
CA PHE A 503 -22.09 2.39 -12.56
C PHE A 503 -21.15 2.65 -11.36
N GLY A 504 -19.84 2.62 -11.58
CA GLY A 504 -18.84 2.94 -10.56
C GLY A 504 -18.62 4.45 -10.31
N TYR A 505 -19.29 5.34 -11.04
CA TYR A 505 -19.24 6.77 -10.75
C TYR A 505 -20.32 7.12 -9.70
N HIS A 506 -19.94 7.92 -8.71
CA HIS A 506 -20.78 8.26 -7.57
C HIS A 506 -20.69 9.76 -7.26
N LEU A 507 -21.84 10.44 -7.32
CA LEU A 507 -22.01 11.68 -6.56
C LEU A 507 -22.27 11.27 -5.10
N MET A 508 -21.31 11.54 -4.23
CA MET A 508 -21.29 11.01 -2.88
C MET A 508 -22.18 11.81 -1.93
N ASP A 509 -22.68 11.16 -0.89
CA ASP A 509 -23.21 11.84 0.29
C ASP A 509 -22.14 11.98 1.38
N TYR A 510 -22.52 12.60 2.50
CA TYR A 510 -21.62 12.82 3.63
C TYR A 510 -21.10 11.50 4.23
N ASP A 511 -21.96 10.49 4.39
CA ASP A 511 -21.58 9.22 5.03
C ASP A 511 -20.60 8.43 4.16
N ASP A 512 -20.77 8.48 2.83
CA ASP A 512 -19.82 7.93 1.87
C ASP A 512 -18.49 8.70 1.92
N ALA A 513 -18.53 10.03 1.89
CA ALA A 513 -17.35 10.90 1.90
C ALA A 513 -16.53 10.79 3.18
N TYR A 514 -17.18 10.66 4.33
CA TYR A 514 -16.54 10.52 5.63
C TYR A 514 -15.59 9.31 5.69
N ASN A 515 -15.87 8.21 4.95
CA ASN A 515 -14.99 7.03 4.90
C ASN A 515 -13.64 7.29 4.21
N PHE A 516 -13.49 8.41 3.52
CA PHE A 516 -12.27 8.81 2.79
C PHE A 516 -11.51 9.95 3.48
N THR A 517 -11.88 10.28 4.72
CA THR A 517 -11.21 11.26 5.58
C THR A 517 -9.97 10.68 6.25
N VAL A 518 -9.17 11.56 6.86
CA VAL A 518 -7.92 11.18 7.53
C VAL A 518 -8.13 10.18 8.67
N SER A 519 -9.15 10.41 9.50
CA SER A 519 -9.46 9.55 10.65
C SER A 519 -9.90 8.14 10.23
N GLU A 520 -10.72 8.01 9.19
CA GLU A 520 -11.28 6.72 8.76
C GLU A 520 -10.39 5.97 7.76
N PHE A 521 -9.88 6.66 6.74
CA PHE A 521 -9.27 6.00 5.59
C PHE A 521 -7.83 5.53 5.85
N ILE A 522 -7.07 6.32 6.61
CA ILE A 522 -5.66 6.07 6.92
C ILE A 522 -5.38 5.99 8.42
N ASN A 523 -6.42 6.01 9.27
CA ASN A 523 -6.32 6.01 10.72
C ASN A 523 -5.37 7.10 11.26
N GLY A 524 -5.49 8.31 10.70
CA GLY A 524 -4.56 9.43 10.92
C GLY A 524 -4.32 9.76 12.38
N ASP A 525 -5.36 9.78 13.21
CA ASP A 525 -5.29 10.02 14.66
C ASP A 525 -4.26 9.11 15.36
N GLY A 526 -4.04 7.92 14.81
CA GLY A 526 -3.13 6.93 15.36
C GLY A 526 -1.65 7.21 15.13
N TRP A 527 -1.29 8.16 14.25
CA TRP A 527 0.11 8.42 13.88
C TRP A 527 0.43 9.86 13.44
N LEU A 528 -0.47 10.59 12.77
CA LEU A 528 -0.21 11.94 12.25
C LEU A 528 0.04 12.97 13.36
N GLY A 529 -0.65 12.88 14.49
CA GLY A 529 -0.36 13.75 15.64
C GLY A 529 1.10 13.68 16.13
N THR A 530 1.83 12.61 15.79
CA THR A 530 3.25 12.50 16.12
C THR A 530 4.18 13.16 15.11
N THR A 531 3.72 13.47 13.89
CA THR A 531 4.56 14.08 12.84
C THR A 531 4.70 15.59 13.02
N SER A 532 3.82 16.21 13.82
CA SER A 532 3.69 17.67 13.97
C SER A 532 3.33 18.41 12.68
N PHE A 533 3.00 17.69 11.60
CA PHE A 533 2.42 18.29 10.40
C PHE A 533 0.93 18.58 10.62
N PRO A 534 0.40 19.68 10.07
CA PRO A 534 -1.02 19.98 10.17
C PRO A 534 -1.84 18.95 9.37
N TYR A 535 -3.02 18.62 9.86
CA TYR A 535 -3.98 17.78 9.18
C TYR A 535 -5.39 18.02 9.72
N ASP A 536 -6.39 17.86 8.86
CA ASP A 536 -7.79 17.90 9.24
C ASP A 536 -8.36 16.48 9.25
N ASP A 537 -8.98 16.08 10.37
CA ASP A 537 -9.42 14.70 10.64
C ASP A 537 -10.61 14.23 9.79
N GLY A 538 -11.42 15.17 9.29
CA GLY A 538 -12.73 14.95 8.69
C GLY A 538 -12.98 15.87 7.49
N ILE A 539 -14.22 15.85 6.99
CA ILE A 539 -14.81 16.82 6.06
C ILE A 539 -15.59 17.88 6.85
#